data_AF-A0A0P7ZC25-F1
#
_entry.id   AF-A0A0P7ZC25-F1
#
_cell.length_a   1.000
_cell.length_b   1.000
_cell.length_c   1.000
_cell.angle_alpha   90.00
_cell.angle_beta   90.00
_cell.angle_gamma   90.00
#
_symmetry.space_group_name_H-M   'P 1'
#
loop_
_entity.id
_entity.type
_entity.pdbx_description
1 polymer ?
#
loop_
_entity_poly.entity_id
_entity_poly.type
_entity_poly.pdbx_seq_one_letter_code
_entity_poly.pdbx_strand_id
1 'polypeptide(L)'
;MKLWHKLTILWIAVALIHLVWGTAVILGGGTLEDAKAATYSLNALTIILISLSVFAMAKDKGWFQNDERTRKTAGIAFMYAYIITMVFLAMLLFVEHFKILQLTAIQVIGAVFVVMLIAANLLLGYYDRSGDAQ
;
A
#
# COMPACT_ATOMS: atom_id res chain seq x y z
N MET A 1 24.69 -5.35 -0.02
CA MET A 1 23.21 -5.19 0.04
C MET A 1 22.88 -3.80 0.59
N LYS A 2 22.08 -2.99 -0.12
CA LYS A 2 21.75 -1.61 0.29
C LYS A 2 20.90 -1.59 1.57
N LEU A 3 20.90 -0.47 2.30
CA LEU A 3 20.17 -0.33 3.58
C LEU A 3 18.66 -0.62 3.43
N TRP A 4 18.02 -0.07 2.40
CA TRP A 4 16.59 -0.28 2.18
C TRP A 4 16.25 -1.75 1.96
N HIS A 5 17.11 -2.55 1.30
CA HIS A 5 16.88 -3.99 1.17
C HIS A 5 16.88 -4.71 2.52
N LYS A 6 17.79 -4.35 3.43
CA LYS A 6 17.84 -4.92 4.79
C LYS A 6 16.56 -4.59 5.55
N LEU A 7 16.11 -3.33 5.48
CA LEU A 7 14.87 -2.88 6.12
C LEU A 7 13.65 -3.57 5.50
N THR A 8 13.64 -3.77 4.17
CA THR A 8 12.58 -4.49 3.47
C THR A 8 12.45 -5.93 3.92
N ILE A 9 13.56 -6.66 3.96
CA ILE A 9 13.58 -8.03 4.46
C ILE A 9 13.13 -8.08 5.92
N LEU A 10 13.57 -7.13 6.74
CA LEU A 10 13.23 -7.09 8.15
C LEU A 10 11.73 -6.85 8.38
N TRP A 11 11.09 -5.89 7.70
CA TRP A 11 9.66 -5.68 7.90
C TRP A 11 8.83 -6.84 7.34
N ILE A 12 9.25 -7.49 6.25
CA ILE A 12 8.60 -8.70 5.74
C ILE A 12 8.68 -9.83 6.79
N ALA A 13 9.85 -10.03 7.41
CA ALA A 13 10.01 -11.02 8.46
C ALA A 13 9.10 -10.73 9.67
N VAL A 14 9.03 -9.47 10.13
CA VAL A 14 8.12 -9.08 11.23
C VAL A 14 6.66 -9.26 10.84
N ALA A 15 6.26 -8.93 9.60
CA ALA A 15 4.90 -9.13 9.12
C ALA A 15 4.51 -10.63 9.06
N LEU A 16 5.45 -11.50 8.68
CA LEU A 16 5.25 -12.95 8.72
C LEU A 16 5.11 -13.46 10.16
N ILE A 17 5.95 -12.98 11.09
CA ILE A 17 5.84 -13.31 12.52
C ILE A 17 4.50 -12.84 13.08
N HIS A 18 4.06 -11.63 12.72
CA HIS A 18 2.75 -11.09 13.08
C HIS A 18 1.63 -12.05 12.63
N LEU A 19 1.68 -12.49 11.37
CA LEU A 19 0.67 -13.39 10.82
C LEU A 19 0.66 -14.75 11.55
N VAL A 20 1.84 -15.35 11.74
CA VAL A 20 1.98 -16.62 12.46
C VAL A 20 1.49 -16.48 13.90
N TRP A 21 1.91 -15.45 14.63
CA TRP A 21 1.54 -15.25 16.03
C TRP A 21 0.05 -14.96 16.20
N GLY A 22 -0.51 -14.10 15.35
CA GLY A 22 -1.95 -13.84 15.33
C GLY A 22 -2.77 -15.11 15.07
N THR A 23 -2.35 -15.93 14.11
CA THR A 23 -3.01 -17.23 13.86
C THR A 23 -2.84 -18.21 15.03
N ALA A 24 -1.68 -18.25 15.68
CA ALA A 24 -1.44 -19.12 16.82
C ALA A 24 -2.35 -18.78 18.02
N VAL A 25 -2.57 -17.49 18.28
CA VAL A 25 -3.51 -17.04 19.33
C VAL A 25 -4.94 -17.52 19.06
N ILE A 26 -5.40 -17.41 17.81
CA ILE A 26 -6.73 -17.88 17.40
C ILE A 26 -6.83 -19.40 17.51
N LEU A 27 -5.83 -20.14 17.02
CA LEU A 27 -5.79 -21.59 17.10
C LEU A 27 -5.69 -22.10 18.54
N GLY A 28 -5.11 -21.30 19.44
CA GLY A 28 -5.07 -21.55 20.88
C GLY A 28 -6.40 -21.26 21.61
N GLY A 29 -7.47 -20.92 20.89
CA GLY A 29 -8.79 -20.63 21.45
C GLY A 29 -9.04 -19.15 21.76
N GLY A 30 -8.12 -18.25 21.40
CA GLY A 30 -8.29 -16.81 21.53
C GLY A 30 -9.24 -16.23 20.48
N THR A 31 -9.82 -15.07 20.79
CA THR A 31 -10.67 -14.32 19.85
C THR A 31 -9.82 -13.49 18.87
N LEU A 32 -10.48 -12.91 17.86
CA LEU A 32 -9.83 -11.97 16.95
C LEU A 32 -9.30 -10.73 17.68
N GLU A 33 -9.97 -10.27 18.75
CA GLU A 33 -9.52 -9.13 19.54
C GLU A 33 -8.28 -9.48 20.36
N ASP A 34 -8.20 -10.69 20.90
CA ASP A 34 -7.00 -11.18 21.60
C ASP A 34 -5.80 -11.27 20.64
N ALA A 35 -6.02 -11.74 19.41
CA ALA A 35 -4.99 -11.79 18.38
C ALA A 35 -4.51 -10.39 17.97
N LYS A 36 -5.43 -9.42 17.83
CA LYS A 36 -5.08 -8.01 17.57
C LYS A 36 -4.28 -7.40 18.73
N ALA A 37 -4.69 -7.63 19.97
CA ALA A 37 -4.00 -7.14 21.15
C ALA A 37 -2.59 -7.73 21.27
N ALA A 38 -2.46 -9.05 21.10
CA ALA A 38 -1.19 -9.78 21.17
C ALA A 38 -0.18 -9.37 20.09
N THR A 39 -0.64 -8.77 19.00
CA THR A 39 0.19 -8.41 17.84
C THR A 39 0.33 -6.90 17.62
N TYR A 40 -0.25 -6.07 18.50
CA TYR A 40 -0.26 -4.61 18.35
C TYR A 40 1.14 -4.00 18.23
N SER A 41 2.08 -4.43 19.07
CA SER A 41 3.47 -3.96 19.03
C SER A 41 4.19 -4.36 17.74
N LEU A 42 3.89 -5.55 17.20
CA LEU A 42 4.43 -6.01 15.92
C LEU A 42 3.89 -5.19 14.75
N ASN A 43 2.62 -4.77 14.80
CA ASN A 43 2.04 -3.85 13.80
C ASN A 43 2.75 -2.50 13.83
N ALA A 44 2.94 -1.90 15.01
CA ALA A 44 3.65 -0.63 15.15
C ALA A 44 5.09 -0.74 14.62
N LEU A 45 5.80 -1.81 14.98
CA LEU A 45 7.16 -2.06 14.48
C LEU A 45 7.19 -2.22 12.96
N THR A 46 6.25 -2.97 12.39
CA THR A 46 6.15 -3.17 10.94
C THR A 46 5.98 -1.82 10.22
N ILE A 47 5.09 -0.96 10.71
CA ILE A 47 4.86 0.38 10.14
C ILE A 47 6.12 1.24 10.20
N ILE A 48 6.85 1.22 11.34
CA ILE A 48 8.11 1.96 11.50
C ILE A 48 9.14 1.46 10.48
N LEU A 49 9.30 0.14 10.35
CA LEU A 49 10.28 -0.45 9.44
C LEU A 49 9.94 -0.21 7.97
N ILE A 50 8.66 -0.27 7.60
CA ILE A 50 8.19 0.15 6.26
C ILE A 50 8.57 1.61 6.03
N SER A 51 8.23 2.52 6.96
CA SER A 51 8.52 3.94 6.83
C SER A 51 10.02 4.22 6.67
N LEU A 52 10.86 3.55 7.47
CA LEU A 52 12.32 3.65 7.36
C LEU A 52 12.84 3.07 6.04
N SER A 53 12.26 1.96 5.56
CA SER A 53 12.65 1.36 4.27
C SER A 53 12.35 2.31 3.11
N VAL A 54 11.16 2.92 3.09
CA VAL A 54 10.75 3.92 2.09
C VAL A 54 11.65 5.15 2.17
N PHE A 55 11.93 5.66 3.38
CA PHE A 55 12.83 6.80 3.55
C PHE A 55 14.26 6.51 3.08
N ALA A 56 14.80 5.33 3.42
CA ALA A 56 16.12 4.89 2.98
C ALA A 56 16.18 4.72 1.46
N MET A 57 15.09 4.25 0.86
CA MET A 57 14.94 4.11 -0.58
C MET A 57 14.86 5.46 -1.27
N ALA A 58 14.14 6.42 -0.70
CA ALA A 58 14.03 7.77 -1.25
C ALA A 58 15.35 8.56 -1.21
N LYS A 59 16.21 8.27 -0.23
CA LYS A 59 17.57 8.82 -0.17
C LYS A 59 18.56 8.15 -1.13
N ASP A 60 18.26 6.95 -1.62
CA ASP A 60 19.11 6.22 -2.55
C ASP A 60 19.01 6.85 -3.95
N LYS A 61 20.00 7.68 -4.31
CA LYS A 61 20.05 8.42 -5.59
C LYS A 61 19.90 7.54 -6.84
N GLY A 62 20.12 6.23 -6.72
CA GLY A 62 19.97 5.29 -7.84
C GLY A 62 18.57 4.73 -8.01
N TRP A 63 17.60 5.08 -7.14
CA TRP A 63 16.26 4.49 -7.17
C TRP A 63 15.27 5.30 -8.01
N PHE A 64 15.30 6.63 -7.89
CA PHE A 64 14.52 7.50 -8.76
C PHE A 64 15.33 7.88 -9.99
N GLN A 65 14.94 7.33 -11.14
CA GLN A 65 15.38 7.86 -12.43
C GLN A 65 14.78 9.25 -12.57
N ASN A 66 15.64 10.27 -12.48
CA ASN A 66 15.24 11.68 -12.50
C ASN A 66 15.36 12.26 -13.91
N ASP A 67 15.15 11.42 -14.92
CA ASP A 67 15.07 11.83 -16.31
C ASP A 67 13.71 12.49 -16.59
N GLU A 68 13.70 13.40 -17.56
CA GLU A 68 12.51 14.16 -17.91
C GLU A 68 11.34 13.26 -18.33
N ARG A 69 11.65 12.15 -19.01
CA ARG A 69 10.68 11.16 -19.49
C ARG A 69 9.94 10.50 -18.32
N THR A 70 10.66 9.91 -17.36
CA THR A 70 10.03 9.28 -16.17
C THR A 70 9.15 10.27 -15.42
N ARG A 71 9.56 11.54 -15.31
CA ARG A 71 8.74 12.57 -14.66
C ARG A 71 7.43 12.86 -15.42
N LYS A 72 7.48 12.95 -16.76
CA LYS A 72 6.28 13.13 -17.59
C LYS A 72 5.35 11.93 -17.48
N THR A 73 5.90 10.72 -17.60
CA THR A 73 5.14 9.47 -17.46
C THR A 73 4.47 9.36 -16.09
N ALA A 74 5.20 9.67 -15.02
CA ALA A 74 4.65 9.66 -13.67
C ALA A 74 3.52 10.69 -13.49
N GLY A 75 3.64 11.88 -14.07
CA GLY A 75 2.58 12.88 -14.06
C GLY A 75 1.30 12.39 -14.73
N ILE A 76 1.41 11.81 -15.92
CA ILE A 76 0.27 11.25 -16.66
C ILE A 76 -0.36 10.06 -15.91
N ALA A 77 0.47 9.13 -15.43
CA ALA A 77 0.01 7.97 -14.66
C ALA A 77 -0.75 8.39 -13.40
N PHE A 78 -0.23 9.37 -12.66
CA PHE A 78 -0.88 9.87 -11.46
C PHE A 78 -2.20 10.60 -11.75
N MET A 79 -2.26 11.37 -12.84
CA MET A 79 -3.50 12.03 -13.29
C MET A 79 -4.60 11.00 -13.59
N TYR A 80 -4.30 9.94 -14.34
CA TYR A 80 -5.28 8.90 -14.63
C TYR A 80 -5.62 8.06 -13.40
N ALA A 81 -4.66 7.78 -12.52
CA ALA A 81 -4.92 7.11 -11.24
C ALA A 81 -5.87 7.92 -10.34
N TYR A 82 -5.73 9.24 -10.34
CA TYR A 82 -6.66 10.14 -9.64
C TYR A 82 -8.08 10.05 -10.22
N ILE A 83 -8.24 10.05 -11.54
CA ILE A 83 -9.56 9.88 -12.19
C ILE A 83 -10.18 8.53 -11.81
N ILE A 84 -9.41 7.44 -11.88
CA ILE A 84 -9.85 6.11 -11.47
C ILE A 84 -10.31 6.11 -10.01
N THR A 85 -9.54 6.76 -9.13
CA THR A 85 -9.87 6.87 -7.70
C THR A 85 -11.15 7.67 -7.48
N MET A 86 -11.39 8.73 -8.25
CA MET A 86 -12.64 9.51 -8.18
C MET A 86 -13.86 8.70 -8.64
N VAL A 87 -13.72 7.92 -9.72
CA VAL A 87 -14.77 6.99 -10.15
C VAL A 87 -15.04 5.93 -9.07
N PHE A 88 -13.99 5.38 -8.46
CA PHE A 88 -14.11 4.44 -7.35
C PHE A 88 -14.82 5.05 -6.13
N LEU A 89 -14.46 6.27 -5.75
CA LEU A 89 -15.15 7.01 -4.69
C LEU A 89 -16.63 7.20 -5.01
N ALA A 90 -16.97 7.58 -6.24
CA ALA A 90 -18.36 7.69 -6.66
C ALA A 90 -19.09 6.36 -6.51
N MET A 91 -18.49 5.23 -6.90
CA MET A 91 -19.07 3.90 -6.69
C MET A 91 -19.29 3.59 -5.21
N LEU A 92 -18.35 3.94 -4.32
CA LEU A 92 -18.53 3.76 -2.88
C LEU A 92 -19.70 4.59 -2.33
N LEU A 93 -19.91 5.81 -2.85
CA LEU A 93 -21.08 6.61 -2.47
C LEU A 93 -22.38 5.94 -2.89
N PHE A 94 -22.43 5.30 -4.06
CA PHE A 94 -23.60 4.51 -4.47
C PHE A 94 -23.83 3.30 -3.57
N VAL A 95 -22.76 2.58 -3.20
CA VAL A 95 -22.83 1.44 -2.27
C VAL A 95 -23.44 1.86 -0.93
N GLU A 96 -22.99 3.00 -0.39
CA GLU A 96 -23.52 3.57 0.85
C GLU A 96 -24.98 4.04 0.67
N HIS A 97 -25.28 4.76 -0.42
CA HIS A 97 -26.62 5.29 -0.70
C HIS A 97 -27.69 4.19 -0.78
N PHE A 98 -27.38 3.10 -1.49
CA PHE A 98 -28.27 1.94 -1.61
C PHE A 98 -28.17 0.96 -0.43
N LYS A 99 -27.34 1.26 0.58
CA LYS A 99 -27.09 0.40 1.74
C LYS A 99 -26.71 -1.03 1.36
N ILE A 100 -25.97 -1.18 0.26
CA ILE A 100 -25.52 -2.50 -0.23
C ILE A 100 -24.54 -3.12 0.77
N LEU A 101 -23.65 -2.30 1.32
CA LEU A 101 -22.64 -2.73 2.30
C LEU A 101 -22.39 -1.59 3.30
N GLN A 102 -22.31 -1.92 4.59
CA GLN A 102 -21.92 -0.96 5.63
C GLN A 102 -20.40 -0.91 5.73
N LEU A 103 -19.82 0.19 5.26
CA LEU A 103 -18.39 0.42 5.32
C LEU A 103 -18.07 1.48 6.37
N THR A 104 -17.12 1.18 7.26
CA THR A 104 -16.60 2.19 8.19
C THR A 104 -15.73 3.21 7.44
N ALA A 105 -15.60 4.42 8.00
CA ALA A 105 -14.74 5.46 7.43
C ALA A 105 -13.29 4.97 7.23
N ILE A 106 -12.76 4.18 8.19
CA ILE A 106 -11.42 3.61 8.10
C ILE A 106 -11.30 2.64 6.91
N GLN A 107 -12.32 1.81 6.67
CA GLN A 107 -12.34 0.89 5.53
C GLN A 107 -12.41 1.65 4.20
N VAL A 108 -13.25 2.69 4.11
CA VAL A 108 -13.34 3.55 2.92
C VAL A 108 -12.01 4.21 2.61
N ILE A 109 -11.40 4.86 3.62
CA ILE A 109 -10.10 5.52 3.48
C ILE A 109 -9.03 4.51 3.04
N GLY A 110 -8.98 3.34 3.69
CA GLY A 110 -8.04 2.28 3.34
C GLY A 110 -8.22 1.78 1.90
N ALA A 111 -9.47 1.54 1.48
CA ALA A 111 -9.77 1.10 0.12
C ALA A 111 -9.34 2.14 -0.93
N VAL A 112 -9.61 3.42 -0.67
CA VAL A 112 -9.24 4.53 -1.57
C VAL A 112 -7.72 4.63 -1.72
N PHE A 113 -6.97 4.53 -0.63
CA PHE A 113 -5.50 4.52 -0.69
C PHE A 113 -4.96 3.33 -1.49
N VAL A 114 -5.52 2.14 -1.29
CA VAL A 114 -5.13 0.93 -2.01
C VAL A 114 -5.42 1.07 -3.50
N VAL A 115 -6.61 1.54 -3.88
CA VAL A 115 -7.00 1.74 -5.29
C VAL A 115 -6.08 2.76 -5.96
N MET A 116 -5.81 3.91 -5.33
CA MET A 116 -4.90 4.91 -5.86
C MET A 116 -3.48 4.33 -6.08
N LEU A 117 -2.95 3.62 -5.09
CA LEU A 117 -1.61 3.03 -5.15
C LEU A 117 -1.51 2.01 -6.28
N ILE A 118 -2.49 1.10 -6.38
CA ILE A 118 -2.52 0.07 -7.42
C ILE A 118 -2.67 0.71 -8.79
N ALA A 119 -3.61 1.63 -8.96
CA ALA A 119 -3.84 2.31 -10.24
C ALA A 119 -2.59 3.05 -10.72
N ALA A 120 -1.94 3.81 -9.85
CA ALA A 120 -0.71 4.54 -10.18
C ALA A 120 0.42 3.60 -10.63
N ASN A 121 0.63 2.48 -9.93
CA ASN A 121 1.68 1.53 -10.29
C ASN A 121 1.36 0.76 -11.58
N LEU A 122 0.10 0.36 -11.79
CA LEU A 122 -0.31 -0.31 -13.02
C LEU A 122 -0.15 0.61 -14.24
N LEU A 123 -0.54 1.89 -14.10
CA LEU A 123 -0.41 2.88 -15.16
C LEU A 123 1.06 3.23 -15.43
N LEU A 124 1.88 3.43 -14.39
CA LEU A 124 3.33 3.60 -14.53
C LEU A 124 3.94 2.45 -15.34
N GLY A 125 3.69 1.20 -14.92
CA GLY A 125 4.21 0.03 -15.62
C GLY A 125 3.62 -0.16 -17.02
N TYR A 126 2.41 0.33 -17.30
CA TYR A 126 1.82 0.32 -18.64
C TYR A 126 2.51 1.34 -19.56
N TYR A 127 2.66 2.58 -19.12
CA TYR A 127 3.28 3.63 -19.91
C TYR A 127 4.79 3.42 -20.10
N ASP A 128 5.49 2.88 -19.09
CA ASP A 128 6.90 2.51 -19.22
C ASP A 128 7.13 1.44 -20.31
N ARG A 129 6.21 0.47 -20.43
CA ARG A 129 6.25 -0.57 -21.47
C ARG A 129 5.85 -0.05 -22.85
N SER A 130 5.05 1.01 -22.90
CA SER A 130 4.50 1.56 -24.14
C SER A 130 5.45 2.51 -24.88
N GLY A 131 6.69 2.67 -24.38
CA GLY A 131 7.85 3.32 -25.03
C GLY A 131 7.54 4.39 -26.07
N ASP A 132 7.56 5.67 -25.68
CA ASP A 132 7.47 6.84 -26.58
C ASP A 132 6.32 6.82 -27.61
N ALA A 133 5.24 6.07 -27.38
CA ALA A 133 4.05 6.10 -28.23
C ALA A 133 3.17 7.35 -28.03
N GLN A 134 3.75 8.46 -27.57
CA GLN A 134 3.11 9.78 -27.45
C GLN A 134 4.02 10.89 -27.97
#